data_AF-A0A936W1G5-F1
#
_entry.id   AF-A0A936W1G5-F1
#
_cell.length_a   1.000
_cell.length_b   1.000
_cell.length_c   1.000
_cell.angle_alpha   90.00
_cell.angle_beta   90.00
_cell.angle_gamma   90.00
#
_symmetry.space_group_name_H-M   'P 1'
#
loop_
_entity.id
_entity.type
_entity.pdbx_description
1 polymer ?
#
loop_
_entity_poly.entity_id
_entity_poly.type
_entity_poly.pdbx_seq_one_letter_code
_entity_poly.pdbx_strand_id
1 'polypeptide(L)'
;MEGRHLNLFNGGVTFDSLYGKMYAGGFIFYLTPAAETGLVAAPPHWDGINDPDPIGPWGCFFMDLAGAQGTAIGTGAQNTIDIEAGCGTSGIAADLCANLVLNGFNDWFLPSKDELNEMYLKVGQGAAGPNQNIGGFANGSYWSSSEENAMWSWVHDFNSNIQYFEDKDFWLRVRPVRGF
;
A
#
# COMPACT_ATOMS: atom_id res chain seq x y z
N MET A 1 11.37 -29.84 7.90
CA MET A 1 10.40 -29.16 8.79
C MET A 1 9.30 -28.58 7.92
N GLU A 2 8.63 -29.45 7.19
CA GLU A 2 7.44 -29.14 6.40
C GLU A 2 6.24 -29.34 7.32
N GLY A 3 5.27 -28.43 7.35
CA GLY A 3 3.99 -28.69 8.01
C GLY A 3 3.54 -27.68 9.07
N ARG A 4 3.43 -26.40 8.72
CA ARG A 4 2.51 -25.50 9.45
C ARG A 4 1.49 -24.75 8.60
N HIS A 5 1.71 -24.58 7.29
CA HIS A 5 0.84 -23.74 6.46
C HIS A 5 -0.20 -24.49 5.61
N LEU A 6 -0.01 -25.79 5.33
CA LEU A 6 -1.02 -26.63 4.66
C LEU A 6 -2.28 -26.94 5.50
N ASN A 7 -2.29 -26.62 6.81
CA ASN A 7 -3.41 -26.97 7.70
C ASN A 7 -4.60 -25.99 7.68
N LEU A 8 -4.50 -24.84 7.00
CA LEU A 8 -5.65 -23.94 6.81
C LEU A 8 -6.63 -24.46 5.73
N PHE A 9 -6.13 -25.24 4.76
CA PHE A 9 -6.91 -25.72 3.61
C PHE A 9 -7.79 -26.93 3.91
N ASN A 10 -7.36 -27.80 4.83
CA ASN A 10 -8.12 -29.02 5.20
C ASN A 10 -9.33 -28.75 6.13
N GLY A 11 -9.52 -27.50 6.57
CA GLY A 11 -10.63 -27.07 7.43
C GLY A 11 -11.75 -26.28 6.73
N GLY A 12 -11.68 -26.08 5.41
CA GLY A 12 -12.70 -25.33 4.64
C GLY A 12 -12.57 -23.81 4.69
N VAL A 13 -11.40 -23.26 5.08
CA VAL A 13 -11.14 -21.81 5.07
C VAL A 13 -10.75 -21.38 3.65
N THR A 14 -11.50 -20.45 3.07
CA THR A 14 -11.17 -19.86 1.76
C THR A 14 -10.20 -18.69 1.92
N PHE A 15 -9.37 -18.42 0.91
CA PHE A 15 -8.46 -17.26 0.91
C PHE A 15 -9.20 -15.94 1.14
N ASP A 16 -10.37 -15.79 0.53
CA ASP A 16 -11.19 -14.59 0.68
C ASP A 16 -11.57 -14.32 2.15
N SER A 17 -11.72 -15.37 2.96
CA SER A 17 -12.03 -15.23 4.39
C SER A 17 -10.84 -14.76 5.25
N LEU A 18 -9.65 -14.63 4.67
CA LEU A 18 -8.45 -14.12 5.34
C LEU A 18 -8.23 -12.62 5.10
N TYR A 19 -8.75 -12.07 4.01
CA TYR A 19 -8.66 -10.64 3.75
C TYR A 19 -9.30 -9.85 4.90
N GLY A 20 -8.70 -8.71 5.26
CA GLY A 20 -9.13 -7.87 6.38
C GLY A 20 -8.76 -8.39 7.77
N LYS A 21 -8.14 -9.56 7.90
CA LYS A 21 -7.59 -10.02 9.19
C LYS A 21 -6.21 -9.40 9.44
N MET A 22 -5.92 -9.14 10.70
CA MET A 22 -4.59 -8.69 11.13
C MET A 22 -3.58 -9.84 11.07
N TYR A 23 -2.48 -9.63 10.35
CA TYR A 23 -1.33 -10.53 10.28
C TYR A 23 -0.07 -9.73 9.99
N ALA A 24 1.06 -10.13 10.57
CA ALA A 24 2.36 -9.50 10.33
C ALA A 24 2.34 -7.94 10.38
N GLY A 25 1.61 -7.39 11.35
CA GLY A 25 1.52 -5.95 11.61
C GLY A 25 0.43 -5.18 10.87
N GLY A 26 -0.30 -5.78 9.92
CA GLY A 26 -1.31 -5.09 9.12
C GLY A 26 -2.49 -5.96 8.66
N PHE A 27 -3.40 -5.37 7.90
CA PHE A 27 -4.56 -6.06 7.32
C PHE A 27 -4.18 -6.79 6.03
N ILE A 28 -4.43 -8.09 5.96
CA ILE A 28 -4.20 -8.88 4.74
C ILE A 28 -5.10 -8.36 3.62
N PHE A 29 -4.51 -7.96 2.50
CA PHE A 29 -5.27 -7.54 1.30
C PHE A 29 -4.85 -8.29 0.04
N TYR A 30 -3.72 -8.99 0.06
CA TYR A 30 -3.27 -9.81 -1.06
C TYR A 30 -2.58 -11.09 -0.55
N LEU A 31 -2.83 -12.21 -1.22
CA LEU A 31 -2.25 -13.51 -0.91
C LEU A 31 -1.85 -14.21 -2.21
N THR A 32 -0.69 -14.85 -2.22
CA THR A 32 -0.26 -15.76 -3.29
C THR A 32 -0.19 -17.20 -2.74
N PRO A 33 -1.24 -18.01 -2.97
CA PRO A 33 -1.30 -19.38 -2.47
C PRO A 33 -0.09 -20.24 -2.84
N ALA A 34 0.44 -20.02 -4.05
CA ALA A 34 1.53 -20.82 -4.60
C ALA A 34 2.91 -20.44 -4.05
N ALA A 35 3.12 -19.18 -3.65
CA ALA A 35 4.40 -18.73 -3.11
C ALA A 35 4.39 -18.59 -1.57
N GLU A 36 3.24 -18.85 -0.93
CA GLU A 36 3.02 -18.68 0.51
C GLU A 36 3.33 -17.25 1.02
N THR A 37 3.30 -16.25 0.14
CA THR A 37 3.52 -14.85 0.47
C THR A 37 2.25 -14.02 0.37
N GLY A 38 2.26 -12.84 0.96
CA GLY A 38 1.17 -11.89 0.83
C GLY A 38 1.58 -10.45 1.12
N LEU A 39 0.62 -9.54 1.02
CA LEU A 39 0.78 -8.15 1.39
C LEU A 39 -0.22 -7.78 2.49
N VAL A 40 0.25 -6.97 3.43
CA VAL A 40 -0.59 -6.33 4.43
C VAL A 40 -0.53 -4.81 4.33
N ALA A 41 -1.68 -4.16 4.56
CA ALA A 41 -1.79 -2.72 4.67
C ALA A 41 -1.65 -2.31 6.13
N ALA A 42 -0.96 -1.20 6.40
CA ALA A 42 -0.89 -0.64 7.74
C ALA A 42 -2.33 -0.36 8.28
N PRO A 43 -2.57 -0.48 9.60
CA PRO A 43 -3.82 0.00 10.19
C PRO A 43 -3.95 1.53 10.02
N PRO A 44 -5.18 2.09 10.09
CA PRO A 44 -5.36 3.55 10.11
C PRO A 44 -4.69 4.13 11.36
N HIS A 45 -4.36 5.42 11.33
CA HIS A 45 -3.66 6.12 12.41
C HIS A 45 -2.26 5.55 12.70
N TRP A 46 -1.59 5.01 11.67
CA TRP A 46 -0.28 4.39 11.82
C TRP A 46 0.82 5.38 12.27
N ASP A 47 0.58 6.68 12.09
CA ASP A 47 1.41 7.78 12.57
C ASP A 47 1.06 8.26 14.00
N GLY A 48 0.03 7.67 14.60
CA GLY A 48 -0.46 8.01 15.94
C GLY A 48 -1.34 9.27 16.01
N ILE A 49 -1.80 9.80 14.86
CA ILE A 49 -2.65 10.99 14.79
C ILE A 49 -4.12 10.60 14.56
N ASN A 50 -5.07 11.40 15.06
CA ASN A 50 -6.52 11.22 14.87
C ASN A 50 -7.02 11.60 13.45
N ASP A 51 -6.20 11.39 12.41
CA ASP A 51 -6.64 11.32 11.01
C ASP A 51 -6.33 9.91 10.49
N PRO A 52 -7.17 9.29 9.65
CA PRO A 52 -6.93 7.92 9.22
C PRO A 52 -5.56 7.68 8.59
N ASP A 53 -5.03 8.66 7.85
CA ASP A 53 -3.73 8.58 7.19
C ASP A 53 -3.09 9.96 7.02
N PRO A 54 -1.80 10.12 7.32
CA PRO A 54 -1.11 11.36 7.02
C PRO A 54 -1.12 11.64 5.51
N ILE A 55 -0.95 12.91 5.20
CA ILE A 55 -0.80 13.40 3.83
C ILE A 55 0.65 13.83 3.58
N GLY A 56 1.13 13.60 2.37
CA GLY A 56 2.45 14.05 1.93
C GLY A 56 2.49 14.23 0.41
N PRO A 57 3.44 15.02 -0.12
CA PRO A 57 3.70 15.05 -1.55
C PRO A 57 4.30 13.72 -2.02
N TRP A 58 4.10 13.37 -3.29
CA TRP A 58 4.84 12.25 -3.88
C TRP A 58 6.35 12.58 -3.94
N GLY A 59 6.68 13.85 -4.23
CA GLY A 59 8.03 14.38 -4.15
C GLY A 59 8.73 14.59 -5.49
N CYS A 60 9.87 15.28 -5.47
CA CYS A 60 10.75 15.51 -6.63
C CYS A 60 10.01 15.85 -7.94
N PHE A 61 9.05 16.77 -7.84
CA PHE A 61 8.35 17.31 -9.00
C PHE A 61 9.37 17.91 -10.01
N PHE A 62 9.13 17.69 -11.30
CA PHE A 62 10.05 17.90 -12.43
C PHE A 62 11.25 16.93 -12.53
N MET A 63 11.26 15.84 -11.76
CA MET A 63 12.26 14.79 -11.87
C MET A 63 11.63 13.45 -12.20
N ASP A 64 12.19 12.78 -13.21
CA ASP A 64 11.88 11.40 -13.57
C ASP A 64 12.77 10.46 -12.76
N LEU A 65 12.17 9.55 -12.00
CA LEU A 65 12.85 8.62 -11.10
C LEU A 65 12.90 7.23 -11.75
N ALA A 66 14.00 6.97 -12.45
CA ALA A 66 14.21 5.70 -13.14
C ALA A 66 14.08 4.51 -12.17
N GLY A 67 13.20 3.56 -12.51
CA GLY A 67 12.91 2.38 -11.70
C GLY A 67 11.57 2.44 -10.96
N ALA A 68 11.04 3.64 -10.72
CA ALA A 68 9.79 3.84 -9.99
C ALA A 68 8.51 3.69 -10.83
N GLN A 69 8.59 3.27 -12.09
CA GLN A 69 7.44 3.18 -13.01
C GLN A 69 6.65 1.86 -12.88
N GLY A 70 7.09 0.93 -12.02
CA GLY A 70 6.43 -0.35 -11.85
C GLY A 70 4.99 -0.21 -11.36
N THR A 71 4.02 -0.79 -12.05
CA THR A 71 2.59 -0.72 -11.66
C THR A 71 2.07 -2.00 -11.02
N ALA A 72 2.63 -3.14 -11.43
CA ALA A 72 2.14 -4.47 -11.06
C ALA A 72 2.26 -4.75 -9.55
N ILE A 73 1.49 -5.72 -9.07
CA ILE A 73 1.65 -6.26 -7.73
C ILE A 73 3.06 -6.83 -7.55
N GLY A 74 3.70 -6.50 -6.43
CA GLY A 74 5.08 -6.85 -6.11
C GLY A 74 6.12 -5.79 -6.50
N THR A 75 5.71 -4.70 -7.17
CA THR A 75 6.64 -3.64 -7.59
C THR A 75 6.78 -2.50 -6.58
N GLY A 76 5.84 -2.33 -5.64
CA GLY A 76 5.81 -1.16 -4.77
C GLY A 76 7.06 -1.01 -3.89
N ALA A 77 7.61 -2.14 -3.43
CA ALA A 77 8.84 -2.15 -2.62
C ALA A 77 10.04 -1.64 -3.41
N GLN A 78 10.23 -2.12 -4.64
CA GLN A 78 11.33 -1.67 -5.49
C GLN A 78 11.15 -0.21 -5.91
N ASN A 79 9.94 0.19 -6.30
CA ASN A 79 9.66 1.59 -6.62
C ASN A 79 10.00 2.51 -5.44
N THR A 80 9.62 2.13 -4.21
CA THR A 80 9.91 2.93 -3.01
C THR A 80 11.41 3.06 -2.79
N ILE A 81 12.19 1.99 -2.99
CA ILE A 81 13.66 2.03 -2.92
C ILE A 81 14.23 2.99 -3.98
N ASP A 82 13.72 2.94 -5.21
CA ASP A 82 14.19 3.79 -6.30
C ASP A 82 13.81 5.27 -6.08
N ILE A 83 12.63 5.53 -5.50
CA ILE A 83 12.22 6.87 -5.08
C ILE A 83 13.16 7.40 -3.98
N GLU A 84 13.41 6.63 -2.92
CA GLU A 84 14.30 7.06 -1.84
C GLU A 84 15.75 7.30 -2.32
N ALA A 85 16.20 6.53 -3.31
CA ALA A 85 17.51 6.71 -3.92
C ALA A 85 17.60 7.94 -4.83
N GLY A 86 16.54 8.23 -5.58
CA GLY A 86 16.48 9.34 -6.53
C GLY A 86 15.96 10.67 -5.96
N CYS A 87 15.23 10.61 -4.85
CA CYS A 87 14.52 11.73 -4.23
C CYS A 87 14.78 11.80 -2.72
N GLY A 88 15.92 12.36 -2.32
CA GLY A 88 16.29 12.51 -0.89
C GLY A 88 15.52 13.60 -0.12
N THR A 89 14.27 13.88 -0.48
CA THR A 89 13.43 14.88 0.21
C THR A 89 12.68 14.21 1.35
N SER A 90 12.97 14.58 2.60
CA SER A 90 12.24 14.05 3.75
C SER A 90 10.77 14.46 3.76
N GLY A 91 9.90 13.57 4.25
CA GLY A 91 8.46 13.80 4.39
C GLY A 91 7.65 13.57 3.12
N ILE A 92 8.26 13.07 2.03
CA ILE A 92 7.52 12.60 0.86
C ILE A 92 6.86 11.25 1.16
N ALA A 93 5.88 10.86 0.34
CA ALA A 93 5.09 9.65 0.55
C ALA A 93 5.93 8.38 0.68
N ALA A 94 6.99 8.23 -0.13
CA ALA A 94 7.92 7.11 -0.04
C ALA A 94 8.73 7.13 1.27
N ASP A 95 9.33 8.26 1.64
CA ASP A 95 10.12 8.47 2.87
C ASP A 95 9.31 8.17 4.13
N LEU A 96 8.04 8.61 4.16
CA LEU A 96 7.11 8.32 5.24
C LEU A 96 6.89 6.81 5.43
N CYS A 97 6.75 6.06 4.34
CA CYS A 97 6.59 4.61 4.39
C CYS A 97 7.91 3.90 4.72
N ALA A 98 9.00 4.27 4.07
CA ALA A 98 10.30 3.59 4.16
C ALA A 98 10.94 3.71 5.56
N ASN A 99 10.69 4.83 6.25
CA ASN A 99 11.21 5.07 7.61
C ASN A 99 10.24 4.62 8.72
N LEU A 100 9.08 4.07 8.37
CA LEU A 100 8.09 3.68 9.36
C LEU A 100 8.54 2.45 10.15
N VAL A 101 8.51 2.57 11.48
CA VAL A 101 8.60 1.43 12.40
C VAL A 101 7.25 1.24 13.08
N LEU A 102 6.51 0.22 12.66
CA LEU A 102 5.16 -0.05 13.14
C LEU A 102 4.98 -1.52 13.47
N ASN A 103 4.40 -1.81 14.64
CA ASN A 103 4.10 -3.17 15.10
C ASN A 103 5.30 -4.14 15.08
N GLY A 104 6.52 -3.60 15.25
CA GLY A 104 7.78 -4.38 15.23
C GLY A 104 8.39 -4.60 13.85
N PHE A 105 7.83 -3.99 12.81
CA PHE A 105 8.27 -4.09 11.42
C PHE A 105 8.81 -2.74 10.92
N ASN A 106 9.84 -2.77 10.10
CA ASN A 106 10.52 -1.60 9.52
C ASN A 106 10.77 -1.73 8.00
N ASP A 107 10.02 -2.63 7.36
CA ASP A 107 10.08 -2.98 5.95
C ASP A 107 8.81 -2.53 5.20
N TRP A 108 8.23 -1.42 5.65
CA TRP A 108 7.07 -0.79 5.03
C TRP A 108 7.47 0.00 3.79
N PHE A 109 6.60 0.03 2.80
CA PHE A 109 6.82 0.72 1.53
C PHE A 109 5.52 1.34 0.99
N LEU A 110 5.66 2.26 0.03
CA LEU A 110 4.52 2.88 -0.65
C LEU A 110 4.00 1.93 -1.73
N PRO A 111 2.70 1.57 -1.73
CA PRO A 111 2.17 0.54 -2.63
C PRO A 111 2.26 0.96 -4.10
N SER A 112 2.48 0.01 -4.99
CA SER A 112 2.32 0.25 -6.44
C SER A 112 0.85 0.49 -6.80
N LYS A 113 0.61 0.92 -8.03
CA LYS A 113 -0.72 1.26 -8.55
C LYS A 113 -1.70 0.11 -8.40
N ASP A 114 -1.27 -1.11 -8.72
CA ASP A 114 -2.15 -2.28 -8.68
C ASP A 114 -2.27 -2.85 -7.25
N GLU A 115 -1.25 -2.67 -6.39
CA GLU A 115 -1.35 -2.99 -4.95
C GLU A 115 -2.36 -2.08 -4.24
N LEU A 116 -2.34 -0.79 -4.56
CA LEU A 116 -3.29 0.19 -4.03
C LEU A 116 -4.73 -0.11 -4.48
N ASN A 117 -4.90 -0.56 -5.73
CA ASN A 117 -6.19 -1.05 -6.22
C ASN A 117 -6.68 -2.28 -5.44
N GLU A 118 -5.81 -3.26 -5.17
CA GLU A 118 -6.18 -4.42 -4.37
C GLU A 118 -6.54 -4.02 -2.93
N MET A 119 -5.85 -3.04 -2.32
CA MET A 119 -6.26 -2.51 -1.03
C MET A 119 -7.69 -1.96 -1.08
N TYR A 120 -8.03 -1.15 -2.09
CA TYR A 120 -9.38 -0.64 -2.30
C TYR A 120 -10.43 -1.77 -2.41
N LEU A 121 -10.14 -2.81 -3.18
CA LEU A 121 -11.05 -3.92 -3.47
C LEU A 121 -11.17 -4.97 -2.35
N LYS A 122 -10.20 -5.06 -1.43
CA LYS A 122 -10.15 -6.15 -0.43
C LYS A 122 -10.33 -5.68 1.01
N VAL A 123 -9.88 -4.47 1.32
CA VAL A 123 -9.95 -3.88 2.67
C VAL A 123 -10.44 -2.43 2.70
N GLY A 124 -10.60 -1.80 1.54
CA GLY A 124 -11.12 -0.43 1.38
C GLY A 124 -12.60 -0.37 1.05
N GLN A 125 -13.03 0.77 0.51
CA GLN A 125 -14.45 1.08 0.26
C GLN A 125 -15.07 0.22 -0.84
N GLY A 126 -14.26 -0.33 -1.76
CA GLY A 126 -14.69 -1.27 -2.78
C GLY A 126 -14.82 -2.72 -2.28
N ALA A 127 -14.40 -3.01 -1.06
CA ALA A 127 -14.42 -4.36 -0.53
C ALA A 127 -15.86 -4.88 -0.35
N ALA A 128 -16.06 -6.13 -0.78
CA ALA A 128 -17.30 -6.84 -0.52
C ALA A 128 -17.47 -7.10 0.99
N GLY A 129 -18.73 -7.21 1.43
CA GLY A 129 -19.04 -7.62 2.80
C GLY A 129 -18.41 -8.98 3.12
N PRO A 130 -17.84 -9.18 4.32
CA PRO A 130 -17.90 -8.32 5.50
C PRO A 130 -16.78 -7.26 5.62
N ASN A 131 -15.89 -7.15 4.63
CA ASN A 131 -14.66 -6.36 4.74
C ASN A 131 -14.80 -4.90 4.29
N GLN A 132 -16.04 -4.43 4.07
CA GLN A 132 -16.30 -3.10 3.55
C GLN A 132 -15.64 -2.02 4.42
N ASN A 133 -14.60 -1.40 3.87
CA ASN A 133 -13.72 -0.42 4.50
C ASN A 133 -13.16 -0.80 5.89
N ILE A 134 -12.88 -2.10 6.13
CA ILE A 134 -12.28 -2.55 7.39
C ILE A 134 -10.88 -1.95 7.64
N GLY A 135 -10.16 -1.59 6.57
CA GLY A 135 -8.89 -0.90 6.65
C GLY A 135 -9.01 0.57 7.11
N GLY A 136 -10.22 1.09 7.26
CA GLY A 136 -10.47 2.43 7.78
C GLY A 136 -9.90 3.53 6.89
N PHE A 137 -10.02 3.38 5.57
CA PHE A 137 -9.58 4.42 4.63
C PHE A 137 -10.52 5.62 4.70
N ALA A 138 -9.94 6.80 4.54
CA ALA A 138 -10.70 8.03 4.39
C ALA A 138 -11.17 8.19 2.94
N ASN A 139 -12.23 8.99 2.74
CA ASN A 139 -12.59 9.47 1.41
C ASN A 139 -11.47 10.40 0.90
N GLY A 140 -10.85 10.05 -0.21
CA GLY A 140 -9.84 10.87 -0.87
C GLY A 140 -8.83 10.06 -1.68
N SER A 141 -7.89 10.78 -2.28
CA SER A 141 -6.85 10.20 -3.12
C SER A 141 -5.66 9.72 -2.29
N TYR A 142 -5.20 8.52 -2.62
CA TYR A 142 -4.02 7.88 -2.05
C TYR A 142 -2.92 7.79 -3.09
N TRP A 143 -1.68 8.08 -2.68
CA TRP A 143 -0.51 7.95 -3.53
C TRP A 143 -0.16 6.48 -3.79
N SER A 144 0.23 6.21 -5.03
CA SER A 144 0.98 5.03 -5.43
C SER A 144 2.47 5.37 -5.57
N SER A 145 3.37 4.39 -5.43
CA SER A 145 4.79 4.51 -5.77
C SER A 145 5.06 4.44 -7.27
N SER A 146 4.05 4.14 -8.10
CA SER A 146 4.18 4.08 -9.55
C SER A 146 4.22 5.48 -10.15
N GLU A 147 5.41 5.90 -10.58
CA GLU A 147 5.63 7.13 -11.33
C GLU A 147 5.08 7.01 -12.77
N GLU A 148 4.52 8.10 -13.29
CA GLU A 148 4.18 8.21 -14.72
C GLU A 148 5.27 8.94 -15.49
N ASN A 149 5.69 10.12 -15.00
CA ASN A 149 6.73 10.93 -15.60
C ASN A 149 7.26 11.94 -14.58
N ALA A 150 8.12 12.86 -15.03
CA ALA A 150 8.73 13.89 -14.20
C ALA A 150 7.74 14.78 -13.39
N MET A 151 6.50 14.95 -13.86
CA MET A 151 5.49 15.80 -13.23
C MET A 151 4.42 14.99 -12.49
N TRP A 152 4.06 13.80 -12.99
CA TRP A 152 2.90 13.06 -12.54
C TRP A 152 3.22 11.70 -11.93
N SER A 153 2.39 11.29 -11.00
CA SER A 153 2.40 9.95 -10.41
C SER A 153 0.99 9.38 -10.29
N TRP A 154 0.88 8.06 -10.21
CA TRP A 154 -0.40 7.38 -10.08
C TRP A 154 -1.04 7.61 -8.71
N VAL A 155 -2.35 7.78 -8.71
CA VAL A 155 -3.19 7.84 -7.50
C VAL A 155 -4.41 6.95 -7.65
N HIS A 156 -5.03 6.60 -6.52
CA HIS A 156 -6.35 6.00 -6.47
C HIS A 156 -7.24 6.83 -5.54
N ASP A 157 -8.32 7.39 -6.08
CA ASP A 157 -9.37 8.04 -5.28
C ASP A 157 -10.33 7.00 -4.71
N PHE A 158 -10.28 6.83 -3.39
CA PHE A 158 -11.08 5.87 -2.64
C PHE A 158 -12.55 6.31 -2.49
N ASN A 159 -12.87 7.58 -2.74
CA ASN A 159 -14.25 8.09 -2.76
C ASN A 159 -14.96 7.78 -4.09
N SER A 160 -14.25 7.87 -5.22
CA SER A 160 -14.84 7.72 -6.57
C SER A 160 -14.48 6.42 -7.30
N ASN A 161 -13.53 5.65 -6.76
CA ASN A 161 -12.95 4.46 -7.40
C ASN A 161 -12.32 4.77 -8.78
N ILE A 162 -11.54 5.84 -8.85
CA ILE A 162 -10.86 6.24 -10.09
C ILE A 162 -9.36 6.23 -9.84
N GLN A 163 -8.62 5.63 -10.77
CA GLN A 163 -7.17 5.78 -10.86
C GLN A 163 -6.83 6.80 -11.95
N TYR A 164 -5.97 7.73 -11.61
CA TYR A 164 -5.55 8.81 -12.48
C TYR A 164 -4.15 9.29 -12.10
N PHE A 165 -3.66 10.29 -12.82
CA PHE A 165 -2.38 10.93 -12.58
C PHE A 165 -2.57 12.23 -11.81
N GLU A 166 -1.73 12.49 -10.83
CA GLU A 166 -1.73 13.77 -10.10
C GLU A 166 -0.34 14.37 -10.05
N ASP A 167 -0.27 15.70 -9.96
CA ASP A 167 0.96 16.46 -9.78
C ASP A 167 1.68 16.04 -8.49
N LYS A 168 2.96 15.70 -8.59
CA LYS A 168 3.75 15.11 -7.48
C LYS A 168 3.93 16.04 -6.26
N ASP A 169 3.62 17.33 -6.39
CA ASP A 169 3.69 18.31 -5.31
C ASP A 169 2.38 18.45 -4.51
N PHE A 170 1.30 17.76 -4.89
CA PHE A 170 0.06 17.72 -4.12
C PHE A 170 0.18 16.85 -2.87
N TRP A 171 -0.46 17.30 -1.79
CA TRP A 171 -0.50 16.59 -0.53
C TRP A 171 -1.67 15.61 -0.50
N LEU A 172 -1.40 14.34 -0.73
CA LEU A 172 -2.40 13.27 -0.74
C LEU A 172 -2.08 12.20 0.30
N ARG A 173 -3.04 11.30 0.52
CA ARG A 173 -2.98 10.33 1.62
C ARG A 173 -1.96 9.25 1.36
N VAL A 174 -1.33 8.77 2.43
CA VAL A 174 -0.26 7.77 2.38
C VAL A 174 -0.64 6.59 3.27
N ARG A 175 -0.77 5.40 2.67
CA ARG A 175 -0.98 4.15 3.41
C ARG A 175 0.16 3.17 3.12
N PRO A 176 1.04 2.90 4.10
CA PRO A 176 2.12 1.95 3.95
C PRO A 176 1.62 0.51 3.78
N VAL A 177 2.37 -0.28 3.02
CA VAL A 177 2.18 -1.73 2.87
C VAL A 177 3.48 -2.47 3.16
N ARG A 178 3.40 -3.76 3.50
CA ARG A 178 4.58 -4.64 3.60
C ARG A 178 4.26 -6.05 3.13
N GLY A 179 5.30 -6.77 2.72
CA GLY A 179 5.21 -8.20 2.35
C GLY A 179 5.50 -9.14 3.51
N PHE A 180 5.02 -10.37 3.45
CA PHE A 180 5.32 -11.43 4.41
C PHE A 180 5.40 -12.80 3.74
#